data_AF-W0B9J9-F1
#
_entry.id   AF-W0B9J9-F1
#
_cell.length_a   1.000
_cell.length_b   1.000
_cell.length_c   1.000
_cell.angle_alpha   90.00
_cell.angle_beta   90.00
_cell.angle_gamma   90.00
#
_symmetry.space_group_name_H-M   'P 1'
#
loop_
_entity.id
_entity.type
_entity.pdbx_description
1 polymer ?
#
loop_
_entity_poly.entity_id
_entity_poly.type
_entity_poly.pdbx_seq_one_letter_code
_entity_poly.pdbx_strand_id
1 'polypeptide(L)'
;MNHSGLSVRAVSQFYRIHASEILVAHDELDLAVGRIKLKTGGGHGGHNGLKDIIQQLGSSDFHRLRVGIGHPGHKELVLNYVLGKPPQAERQLIAEAIERSLDVIPAIIEGDLAKAMNALNG
;
A
#
# COMPACT_ATOMS: atom_id res chain seq x y z
N MET A 1 -12.31 -5.45 3.02
CA MET A 1 -12.39 -4.17 2.29
C MET A 1 -12.73 -4.44 0.83
N ASN A 2 -13.99 -4.28 0.42
CA ASN A 2 -14.44 -4.65 -0.94
C ASN A 2 -14.93 -3.45 -1.78
N HIS A 3 -14.93 -2.25 -1.21
CA HIS A 3 -15.49 -1.04 -1.82
C HIS A 3 -14.54 0.17 -1.74
N SER A 4 -13.24 -0.08 -1.56
CA SER A 4 -12.22 0.97 -1.43
C SER A 4 -12.11 1.83 -2.70
N GLY A 5 -12.31 1.22 -3.88
CA GLY A 5 -12.23 1.89 -5.17
C GLY A 5 -13.36 2.89 -5.41
N LEU A 6 -14.54 2.71 -4.81
CA LEU A 6 -15.66 3.64 -4.96
C LEU A 6 -15.29 5.04 -4.44
N SER A 7 -14.70 5.10 -3.25
CA SER A 7 -14.24 6.35 -2.64
C SER A 7 -13.09 6.97 -3.43
N VAL A 8 -12.11 6.16 -3.85
CA VAL A 8 -10.96 6.63 -4.64
C VAL A 8 -11.43 7.22 -5.97
N ARG A 9 -12.34 6.55 -6.68
CA ARG A 9 -12.90 7.02 -7.95
C ARG A 9 -13.68 8.32 -7.80
N ALA A 10 -14.50 8.44 -6.76
CA ALA A 10 -15.28 9.65 -6.53
C ALA A 10 -14.39 10.88 -6.36
N VAL A 11 -13.32 10.75 -5.55
CA VAL A 11 -12.34 11.83 -5.32
C VAL A 11 -11.53 12.11 -6.58
N SER A 12 -11.02 11.08 -7.25
CA SER A 12 -10.17 11.26 -8.42
C SER A 12 -10.91 11.89 -9.59
N GLN A 13 -12.19 11.52 -9.81
CA GLN A 13 -13.01 12.14 -10.86
C GLN A 13 -13.34 13.60 -10.55
N PHE A 14 -13.69 13.91 -9.29
CA PHE A 14 -14.03 15.26 -8.89
C PHE A 14 -12.84 16.22 -9.06
N TYR A 15 -11.66 15.82 -8.60
CA TYR A 15 -10.44 16.64 -8.68
C TYR A 15 -9.63 16.43 -9.96
N ARG A 16 -10.07 15.55 -10.86
CA ARG A 16 -9.37 15.19 -12.11
C ARG A 16 -7.96 14.67 -11.88
N ILE A 17 -7.78 13.86 -10.85
CA ILE A 17 -6.50 13.22 -10.50
C ILE A 17 -6.34 11.95 -11.33
N HIS A 18 -5.25 11.84 -12.07
CA HIS A 18 -4.88 10.66 -12.84
C HIS A 18 -4.40 9.53 -11.93
N ALA A 19 -4.50 8.27 -12.39
CA ALA A 19 -4.03 7.12 -11.61
C ALA A 19 -2.56 7.24 -11.21
N SER A 20 -1.71 7.77 -12.09
CA SER A 20 -0.29 8.02 -11.84
C SER A 20 0.00 9.11 -10.80
N GLU A 21 -1.02 9.82 -10.31
CA GLU A 21 -0.90 10.84 -9.27
C GLU A 21 -1.42 10.33 -7.91
N ILE A 22 -1.82 9.05 -7.84
CA ILE A 22 -2.40 8.43 -6.65
C ILE A 22 -1.35 7.55 -5.97
N LEU A 23 -1.20 7.72 -4.66
CA LEU A 23 -0.46 6.80 -3.79
C LEU A 23 -1.45 6.02 -2.92
N VAL A 24 -1.40 4.69 -2.99
CA VAL A 24 -2.21 3.80 -2.14
C VAL A 24 -1.29 3.12 -1.13
N ALA A 25 -1.48 3.42 0.16
CA ALA A 25 -0.88 2.66 1.24
C ALA A 25 -1.73 1.44 1.58
N HIS A 26 -1.13 0.26 1.67
CA HIS A 26 -1.83 -0.98 1.99
C HIS A 26 -0.94 -1.97 2.72
N ASP A 27 -1.55 -2.91 3.44
CA ASP A 27 -0.88 -4.05 4.04
C ASP A 27 -0.40 -5.04 2.97
N GLU A 28 0.79 -5.61 3.19
CA GLU A 28 1.47 -6.48 2.24
C GLU A 28 1.92 -7.76 2.92
N LEU A 29 1.40 -8.89 2.44
CA LEU A 29 1.71 -10.22 2.97
C LEU A 29 3.06 -10.74 2.45
N ASP A 30 3.49 -10.30 1.26
CA ASP A 30 4.75 -10.74 0.65
C ASP A 30 6.00 -10.08 1.28
N LEU A 31 5.80 -9.10 2.16
CA LEU A 31 6.88 -8.39 2.85
C LEU A 31 6.89 -8.79 4.33
N ALA A 32 8.10 -9.02 4.85
CA ALA A 32 8.29 -9.26 6.28
C ALA A 32 7.74 -8.09 7.12
N VAL A 33 7.30 -8.39 8.34
CA VAL A 33 6.78 -7.39 9.28
C VAL A 33 7.78 -6.24 9.46
N GLY A 34 7.31 -5.00 9.31
CA GLY A 34 8.14 -3.80 9.46
C GLY A 34 9.03 -3.47 8.26
N ARG A 35 9.00 -4.27 7.18
CA ARG A 35 9.53 -3.85 5.88
C ARG A 35 8.49 -3.00 5.16
N ILE A 36 8.94 -1.94 4.53
CA ILE A 36 8.10 -1.04 3.75
C ILE A 36 8.73 -0.82 2.39
N LYS A 37 7.93 -0.78 1.33
CA LYS A 37 8.43 -0.52 -0.02
C LYS A 37 7.52 0.39 -0.80
N LEU A 38 8.10 1.34 -1.51
CA LEU A 38 7.43 2.14 -2.53
C LEU A 38 7.56 1.45 -3.89
N LYS A 39 6.45 1.36 -4.62
CA LYS A 39 6.39 0.74 -5.96
C LYS A 39 5.35 1.45 -6.82
N THR A 40 5.58 1.52 -8.13
CA THR A 40 4.58 1.95 -9.12
C THR A 40 4.00 0.74 -9.83
N GLY A 41 2.68 0.74 -10.05
CA GLY A 41 2.03 -0.32 -10.84
C GLY A 41 1.90 -1.67 -10.12
N GLY A 42 1.55 -2.69 -10.89
CA GLY A 42 1.48 -4.08 -10.46
C GLY A 42 0.06 -4.62 -10.21
N GLY A 43 -0.03 -5.91 -9.93
CA GLY A 43 -1.30 -6.58 -9.66
C GLY A 43 -1.85 -6.28 -8.26
N HIS A 44 -3.04 -6.81 -7.95
CA HIS A 44 -3.65 -6.68 -6.63
C HIS A 44 -3.13 -7.72 -5.61
N GLY A 45 -2.41 -8.76 -6.03
CA GLY A 45 -1.79 -9.73 -5.10
C GLY A 45 -2.80 -10.46 -4.20
N GLY A 46 -4.04 -10.64 -4.64
CA GLY A 46 -5.13 -11.19 -3.81
C GLY A 46 -5.77 -10.18 -2.83
N HIS A 47 -5.27 -8.95 -2.73
CA HIS A 47 -5.84 -7.91 -1.87
C HIS A 47 -7.13 -7.34 -2.47
N ASN A 48 -8.26 -7.50 -1.76
CA ASN A 48 -9.59 -7.11 -2.25
C ASN A 48 -9.73 -5.59 -2.49
N GLY A 49 -9.17 -4.76 -1.61
CA GLY A 49 -9.17 -3.30 -1.79
C GLY A 49 -8.46 -2.84 -3.06
N LEU A 50 -7.24 -3.32 -3.32
CA LEU A 50 -6.50 -3.03 -4.56
C LEU A 50 -7.23 -3.54 -5.80
N LYS A 51 -7.84 -4.73 -5.72
CA LYS A 51 -8.65 -5.27 -6.83
C LYS A 51 -9.78 -4.31 -7.20
N ASP A 52 -10.51 -3.82 -6.21
CA ASP A 52 -11.60 -2.86 -6.42
C ASP A 52 -11.07 -1.51 -6.90
N ILE A 53 -9.96 -0.98 -6.35
CA ILE A 53 -9.35 0.27 -6.83
C ILE A 53 -8.96 0.17 -8.32
N ILE A 54 -8.28 -0.91 -8.73
CA ILE A 54 -7.90 -1.13 -10.13
C ILE A 54 -9.14 -1.18 -11.03
N GLN A 55 -10.20 -1.89 -10.59
CA GLN A 55 -11.45 -1.98 -11.33
C GLN A 55 -12.12 -0.60 -11.48
N GLN A 56 -12.15 0.21 -10.42
CA GLN A 56 -12.84 1.51 -10.42
C GLN A 56 -12.06 2.61 -11.14
N LEU A 57 -10.73 2.54 -11.14
CA LEU A 57 -9.87 3.47 -11.88
C LEU A 57 -9.64 3.06 -13.34
N GLY A 58 -9.84 1.78 -13.68
CA GLY A 58 -9.54 1.24 -15.01
C GLY A 58 -8.03 1.19 -15.33
N SER A 59 -7.17 1.40 -14.33
CA SER A 59 -5.71 1.38 -14.45
C SER A 59 -5.08 0.87 -13.16
N SER A 60 -3.93 0.24 -13.29
CA SER A 60 -3.09 -0.18 -12.16
C SER A 60 -1.92 0.76 -11.87
N ASP A 61 -1.78 1.84 -12.64
CA ASP A 61 -0.55 2.66 -12.76
C ASP A 61 -0.34 3.67 -11.63
N PHE A 62 -1.02 3.44 -10.50
CA PHE A 62 -0.84 4.21 -9.27
C PHE A 62 0.38 3.73 -8.46
N HIS A 63 0.87 4.61 -7.60
CA HIS A 63 1.94 4.33 -6.66
C HIS A 63 1.41 3.58 -5.44
N ARG A 64 2.27 2.78 -4.81
CA ARG A 64 1.92 1.88 -3.72
C ARG A 64 2.95 1.97 -2.62
N LEU A 65 2.47 2.31 -1.43
CA LEU A 65 3.25 2.18 -0.20
C LEU A 65 2.88 0.84 0.44
N ARG A 66 3.71 -0.17 0.20
CA ARG A 66 3.49 -1.56 0.64
C ARG A 66 4.02 -1.71 2.05
N VAL A 67 3.13 -1.84 3.03
CA VAL A 67 3.48 -1.99 4.45
C VAL A 67 3.49 -3.47 4.80
N GLY A 68 4.68 -4.01 5.04
CA GLY A 68 4.87 -5.43 5.33
C GLY A 68 4.25 -5.83 6.65
N ILE A 69 3.30 -6.77 6.57
CA ILE A 69 2.66 -7.39 7.71
C ILE A 69 3.02 -8.87 7.84
N GLY A 70 3.82 -9.44 6.93
CA GLY A 70 4.14 -10.87 6.94
C GLY A 70 2.98 -11.75 6.46
N HIS A 71 3.20 -13.07 6.46
CA HIS A 71 2.21 -14.06 5.99
C HIS A 71 2.05 -15.18 7.02
N PRO A 72 0.82 -15.67 7.31
CA PRO A 72 0.57 -16.73 8.30
C PRO A 72 1.02 -18.14 7.84
N GLY A 73 1.90 -18.25 6.84
CA GLY A 73 2.33 -19.51 6.21
C GLY A 73 1.28 -20.24 5.35
N HIS A 74 0.00 -20.22 5.75
CA HIS A 74 -1.09 -20.93 5.08
C HIS A 74 -2.13 -19.98 4.52
N LYS A 75 -2.50 -20.18 3.24
CA LYS A 75 -3.48 -19.35 2.53
C LYS A 75 -4.84 -19.29 3.23
N GLU A 76 -5.28 -20.40 3.81
CA GLU A 76 -6.55 -20.52 4.55
C GLU A 76 -6.62 -19.55 5.75
N LEU A 77 -5.48 -19.21 6.34
CA LEU A 77 -5.39 -18.37 7.54
C LEU A 77 -5.32 -16.88 7.22
N VAL A 78 -5.09 -16.52 5.96
CA VAL A 78 -4.87 -15.12 5.54
C VAL A 78 -6.04 -14.22 5.93
N LEU A 79 -7.28 -14.68 5.76
CA LEU A 79 -8.45 -13.86 6.10
C LEU A 79 -8.48 -13.48 7.58
N ASN A 80 -8.26 -14.45 8.47
CA ASN A 80 -8.25 -14.19 9.91
C ASN A 80 -7.01 -13.38 10.32
N TYR A 81 -5.89 -13.56 9.61
CA TYR A 81 -4.65 -12.83 9.85
C TYR A 81 -4.81 -11.33 9.60
N VAL A 82 -5.30 -10.95 8.41
CA VAL A 82 -5.46 -9.52 8.03
C VAL A 82 -6.58 -8.81 8.79
N LEU A 83 -7.54 -9.55 9.32
CA LEU A 83 -8.60 -9.02 10.19
C LEU A 83 -8.21 -9.03 11.67
N GLY A 84 -7.14 -9.75 12.02
CA GLY A 84 -6.64 -9.91 13.37
C GLY A 84 -5.81 -8.73 13.84
N LYS A 85 -5.57 -8.68 15.15
CA LYS A 85 -4.66 -7.70 15.74
C LYS A 85 -3.24 -8.28 15.77
N PRO A 86 -2.23 -7.58 15.22
CA PRO A 86 -0.86 -8.05 15.30
C PRO A 86 -0.35 -8.04 16.75
N PRO A 87 0.57 -8.94 17.12
CA PRO A 87 1.30 -8.90 18.39
C PRO A 87 1.95 -7.53 18.63
N GLN A 88 2.19 -7.18 19.90
CA GLN A 88 2.74 -5.86 20.25
C GLN A 88 4.08 -5.56 19.57
N ALA A 89 4.98 -6.55 19.52
CA ALA A 89 6.28 -6.40 18.85
C ALA A 89 6.14 -6.14 17.35
N GLU A 90 5.24 -6.86 16.67
CA GLU A 90 4.97 -6.65 15.24
C GLU A 90 4.33 -5.30 14.98
N ARG A 91 3.37 -4.89 15.82
CA ARG A 91 2.73 -3.58 15.74
C ARG A 91 3.75 -2.44 15.88
N GLN A 92 4.74 -2.59 16.75
CA GLN A 92 5.80 -1.61 16.91
C GLN A 92 6.66 -1.51 15.64
N LEU A 93 7.07 -2.66 15.08
CA LEU A 93 7.82 -2.69 13.82
C LEU A 93 7.06 -2.06 12.65
N ILE A 94 5.74 -2.29 12.57
CA ILE A 94 4.87 -1.66 11.57
C ILE A 94 4.80 -0.14 11.78
N ALA A 95 4.65 0.32 13.01
CA ALA A 95 4.61 1.75 13.32
C ALA A 95 5.92 2.45 12.96
N GLU A 96 7.07 1.87 13.33
CA GLU A 96 8.40 2.38 12.96
C GLU A 96 8.58 2.42 11.44
N ALA A 97 8.06 1.42 10.72
CA ALA A 97 8.10 1.40 9.26
C ALA A 97 7.27 2.53 8.64
N ILE A 98 6.08 2.80 9.19
CA ILE A 98 5.23 3.91 8.77
C ILE A 98 5.94 5.25 9.05
N GLU A 99 6.56 5.42 10.23
CA GLU A 99 7.31 6.63 10.56
C GLU A 99 8.44 6.88 9.54
N ARG A 100 9.26 5.88 9.21
CA ARG A 100 10.29 6.00 8.16
C ARG A 100 9.73 6.38 6.79
N SER A 101 8.49 6.00 6.47
CA SER A 101 7.88 6.40 5.20
C SER A 101 7.50 7.87 5.14
N LEU A 102 7.28 8.52 6.29
CA LEU A 102 6.96 9.94 6.34
C LEU A 102 8.14 10.79 5.85
N ASP A 103 9.38 10.35 6.10
CA ASP A 103 10.60 11.04 5.68
C ASP A 103 10.72 11.20 4.16
N VAL A 104 10.09 10.31 3.38
CA VAL A 104 10.15 10.33 1.92
C VAL A 104 8.94 10.99 1.27
N ILE A 105 7.90 11.36 2.03
CA ILE A 105 6.69 12.02 1.51
C ILE A 105 7.00 13.31 0.75
N PRO A 106 7.91 14.21 1.20
CA PRO A 106 8.25 15.40 0.44
C PRO A 106 8.76 15.09 -0.97
N ALA A 107 9.65 14.10 -1.12
CA ALA A 107 10.16 13.68 -2.42
C ALA A 107 9.07 13.09 -3.32
N ILE A 108 8.11 12.35 -2.75
CA ILE A 108 6.95 11.83 -3.48
C ILE A 108 6.08 12.98 -4.01
N ILE A 109 5.81 13.98 -3.19
CA ILE A 109 4.99 15.15 -3.58
C ILE A 109 5.69 15.99 -4.66
N GLU A 110 7.02 16.11 -4.59
CA GLU A 110 7.84 16.78 -5.61
C GLU A 110 7.98 15.96 -6.91
N GLY A 111 7.49 14.71 -6.95
CA GLY A 111 7.57 13.82 -8.10
C GLY A 111 8.90 13.07 -8.23
N ASP A 112 9.84 13.23 -7.30
CA ASP A 112 11.11 12.49 -7.27
C ASP A 112 10.95 11.12 -6.62
N LEU A 113 10.19 10.25 -7.29
CA LEU A 113 9.93 8.89 -6.85
C LEU A 113 11.20 8.05 -6.80
N ALA A 114 12.18 8.31 -7.66
CA ALA A 114 13.44 7.59 -7.66
C ALA A 114 14.21 7.80 -6.34
N LYS A 115 14.32 9.05 -5.89
CA LYS A 115 14.90 9.38 -4.59
C LYS A 115 14.11 8.77 -3.44
N ALA A 116 12.79 8.88 -3.46
CA ALA A 116 11.93 8.29 -2.43
C ALA A 116 12.10 6.76 -2.35
N MET A 117 12.12 6.07 -3.50
CA MET A 117 12.34 4.62 -3.58
C MET A 117 13.72 4.22 -3.06
N ASN A 118 14.78 4.96 -3.43
CA ASN A 118 16.14 4.66 -2.98
C ASN A 118 16.30 4.81 -1.47
N ALA A 119 15.66 5.82 -0.88
CA ALA A 119 15.68 6.03 0.57
C ALA A 119 14.85 4.99 1.33
N LEU A 120 13.71 4.56 0.79
CA LEU A 120 12.76 3.72 1.52
C LEU A 120 12.95 2.21 1.30
N ASN A 121 13.36 1.78 0.09
CA ASN A 121 13.35 0.36 -0.29
C ASN A 121 14.58 -0.43 0.18
N GLY A 122 15.57 0.25 0.78
CA GLY A 122 16.81 -0.32 1.31
C GLY A 122 16.64 -1.25 2.51
#